data_AF-A0A9N8DFA7-F1
#
_entry.id   AF-A0A9N8DFA7-F1
#
_cell.length_a   1.000
_cell.length_b   1.000
_cell.length_c   1.000
_cell.angle_alpha   90.00
_cell.angle_beta   90.00
_cell.angle_gamma   90.00
#
_symmetry.space_group_name_H-M   'P 1'
#
loop_
_entity.id
_entity.type
_entity.pdbx_description
1 polymer ?
#
loop_
_entity_poly.entity_id
_entity_poly.type
_entity_poly.pdbx_seq_one_letter_code
_entity_poly.pdbx_strand_id
1 'polypeptide(L)'
;MVLDNHFRPARDFLDQLTGVQNTVEFLVLLAIIVMTHQWMTTPSPVQPPQEEEEPDPPRNFTMEQLKYFDGTKDEKSDEDKPVYLSVNGQVFDVTDGKDFYGPDGPYSNFAGHECGVALAKMSFDTEHLDDLEGCAALPPSEKCELEGWIEKFTYYRPYPIKGRLVPDAVLKPLADRELSKEELAKHNGSQETKIPEGYATAPIYLGAGDKVYDVSFGGVTFYGPEGGYHRFAGKDASRALAKMSFEPEDVENTSIDDLEDKQKKILDDWIATFGVKKKYPVVGKLKK
;
A
#
# COMPACT_ATOMS: atom_id res chain seq x y z
N MET A 1 -35.87 44.69 -13.88
CA MET A 1 -37.02 45.21 -14.66
C MET A 1 -36.63 45.36 -16.15
N VAL A 2 -36.12 44.30 -16.80
CA VAL A 2 -35.74 44.33 -18.24
C VAL A 2 -36.18 43.06 -19.00
N LEU A 3 -36.56 41.98 -18.32
CA LEU A 3 -37.02 40.74 -18.98
C LEU A 3 -38.51 40.72 -19.35
N ASP A 4 -39.28 41.74 -18.97
CA ASP A 4 -40.76 41.70 -19.07
C ASP A 4 -41.31 42.18 -20.42
N ASN A 5 -40.49 42.79 -21.28
CA ASN A 5 -40.98 43.43 -22.52
C ASN A 5 -40.88 42.57 -23.79
N HIS A 6 -40.14 41.46 -23.78
CA HIS A 6 -39.98 40.63 -24.99
C HIS A 6 -41.01 39.50 -25.14
N PHE A 7 -41.69 39.09 -24.07
CA PHE A 7 -42.64 37.96 -24.09
C PHE A 7 -44.11 38.34 -23.92
N ARG A 8 -44.42 39.63 -23.74
CA ARG A 8 -45.80 40.15 -23.64
C ARG A 8 -46.71 39.76 -24.83
N PRO A 9 -46.27 39.86 -26.10
CA PRO A 9 -47.16 39.54 -27.23
C PRO A 9 -47.62 38.07 -27.23
N ALA A 10 -46.75 37.16 -26.80
CA ALA A 10 -47.03 35.73 -26.75
C ALA A 10 -47.89 35.34 -25.54
N ARG A 11 -47.67 36.00 -24.38
CA ARG A 11 -48.51 35.83 -23.19
C ARG A 11 -49.94 36.28 -23.44
N ASP A 12 -50.11 37.49 -23.97
CA ASP A 12 -51.43 38.08 -24.22
C ASP A 12 -52.21 37.29 -25.28
N PHE A 13 -51.54 36.81 -26.34
CA PHE A 13 -52.14 35.97 -27.37
C PHE A 13 -52.63 34.62 -26.82
N LEU A 14 -51.82 33.94 -26.00
CA LEU A 14 -52.20 32.64 -25.43
C LEU A 14 -53.29 32.76 -24.38
N ASP A 15 -53.24 33.79 -23.54
CA ASP A 15 -54.29 34.05 -22.54
C ASP A 15 -55.63 34.43 -23.19
N GLN A 16 -55.60 35.14 -24.32
CA GLN A 16 -56.81 35.44 -25.10
C GLN A 16 -57.38 34.20 -25.81
N LEU A 17 -56.52 33.26 -26.22
CA LEU A 17 -56.93 32.04 -26.92
C LEU A 17 -57.49 30.97 -25.96
N THR A 18 -56.94 30.85 -24.75
CA THR A 18 -57.40 29.89 -23.73
C THR A 18 -58.45 30.47 -22.79
N GLY A 19 -58.56 31.80 -22.71
CA GLY A 19 -59.44 32.51 -21.77
C GLY A 19 -58.96 32.46 -20.32
N VAL A 20 -57.73 31.99 -20.06
CA VAL A 20 -57.15 31.85 -18.72
C VAL A 20 -55.92 32.75 -18.60
N GLN A 21 -55.89 33.58 -17.56
CA GLN A 21 -54.78 34.49 -17.29
C GLN A 21 -53.54 33.71 -16.83
N ASN A 22 -52.35 34.07 -17.33
CA ASN A 22 -51.04 33.46 -17.06
C ASN A 22 -50.86 32.03 -17.60
N THR A 23 -51.49 31.68 -18.72
CA THR A 23 -51.41 30.35 -19.35
C THR A 23 -49.97 29.92 -19.62
N VAL A 24 -49.10 30.85 -20.04
CA VAL A 24 -47.68 30.57 -20.29
C VAL A 24 -46.95 30.09 -19.03
N GLU A 25 -47.28 30.64 -17.86
CA GLU A 25 -46.63 30.26 -16.60
C GLU A 25 -47.06 28.86 -16.16
N PHE A 26 -48.32 28.50 -16.38
CA PHE A 26 -48.81 27.13 -16.15
C PHE A 26 -48.16 26.12 -17.09
N LEU A 27 -47.95 26.45 -18.36
CA LEU A 27 -47.26 25.56 -19.31
C LEU A 27 -45.77 25.39 -18.95
N VAL A 28 -45.10 26.44 -18.47
CA VAL A 28 -43.72 26.36 -17.98
C VAL A 28 -43.64 25.52 -16.71
N LEU A 29 -44.57 25.71 -15.75
CA LEU A 29 -44.63 24.86 -14.55
C LEU A 29 -44.92 23.40 -14.90
N LEU A 30 -45.84 23.14 -15.83
CA LEU A 30 -46.12 21.79 -16.32
C LEU A 30 -44.88 21.17 -16.99
N ALA A 31 -44.16 21.93 -17.82
CA ALA A 31 -42.93 21.49 -18.45
C ALA A 31 -41.84 21.17 -17.41
N ILE A 32 -41.70 21.99 -16.37
CA ILE A 32 -40.77 21.74 -15.25
C ILE A 32 -41.19 20.48 -14.48
N ILE A 33 -42.49 20.28 -14.23
CA ILE A 33 -43.00 19.07 -13.56
C ILE A 33 -42.75 17.83 -14.42
N VAL A 34 -42.96 17.91 -15.74
CA VAL A 34 -42.68 16.81 -16.67
C VAL A 34 -41.18 16.53 -16.77
N MET A 35 -40.34 17.55 -16.84
CA MET A 35 -38.88 17.38 -16.86
C MET A 35 -38.35 16.80 -15.55
N THR A 36 -38.85 17.25 -14.39
CA THR A 36 -38.45 16.69 -13.09
C THR A 36 -38.98 15.27 -12.91
N HIS A 37 -40.19 14.97 -13.37
CA HIS A 37 -40.73 13.60 -13.37
C HIS A 37 -39.95 12.69 -14.32
N GLN A 38 -39.58 13.16 -15.52
CA GLN A 38 -38.71 12.41 -16.45
C GLN A 38 -37.35 12.16 -15.82
N TRP A 39 -36.74 13.14 -15.17
CA TRP A 39 -35.45 12.99 -14.50
C TRP A 39 -35.51 12.03 -13.30
N MET A 40 -36.63 12.01 -12.57
CA MET A 40 -36.87 11.05 -11.48
C MET A 40 -37.23 9.64 -11.97
N THR A 41 -37.76 9.50 -13.18
CA THR A 41 -38.19 8.20 -13.75
C THR A 41 -37.19 7.60 -14.73
N THR A 42 -36.19 8.36 -15.20
CA THR A 42 -35.05 7.80 -15.92
C THR A 42 -34.18 7.01 -14.93
N PRO A 43 -34.10 5.68 -15.04
CA PRO A 43 -33.16 4.92 -14.22
C PRO A 43 -31.74 5.38 -14.56
N SER A 44 -30.97 5.79 -13.54
CA SER A 44 -29.54 6.06 -13.71
C SER A 44 -28.89 4.86 -14.40
N PRO A 45 -28.02 5.05 -15.40
CA PRO A 45 -27.28 3.95 -16.00
C PRO A 45 -26.56 3.22 -14.87
N VAL A 46 -26.91 1.95 -14.68
CA VAL A 46 -26.27 1.06 -13.71
C VAL A 46 -24.82 0.95 -14.15
N GLN A 47 -23.91 1.61 -13.43
CA GLN A 47 -22.50 1.38 -13.62
C GLN A 47 -22.25 -0.10 -13.29
N PRO A 48 -21.49 -0.85 -14.12
CA PRO A 48 -21.10 -2.19 -13.74
C PRO A 48 -20.44 -2.13 -12.36
N PRO A 49 -20.64 -3.14 -11.49
CA PRO A 49 -19.94 -3.21 -10.22
C PRO A 49 -18.45 -3.00 -10.48
N GLN A 50 -17.85 -1.96 -9.90
CA GLN A 50 -16.40 -1.89 -9.83
C GLN A 50 -15.97 -3.16 -9.07
N GLU A 51 -15.08 -3.96 -9.67
CA GLU A 51 -14.38 -4.98 -8.90
C GLU A 51 -13.68 -4.24 -7.76
N GLU A 52 -14.21 -4.39 -6.54
CA GLU A 52 -13.56 -3.85 -5.34
C GLU A 52 -12.25 -4.63 -5.21
N GLU A 53 -11.16 -4.05 -5.72
CA GLU A 53 -9.82 -4.58 -5.48
C GLU A 53 -9.63 -4.60 -3.96
N GLU A 54 -9.54 -5.80 -3.38
CA GLU A 54 -9.33 -5.93 -1.95
C GLU A 54 -8.04 -5.18 -1.58
N PRO A 55 -8.05 -4.37 -0.51
CA PRO A 55 -6.89 -3.59 -0.14
C PRO A 55 -5.74 -4.54 0.19
N ASP A 56 -4.57 -4.27 -0.40
CA ASP A 56 -3.37 -5.06 -0.14
C ASP A 56 -3.14 -5.25 1.37
N PRO A 57 -2.81 -6.48 1.81
CA PRO A 57 -2.55 -6.74 3.21
C PRO A 57 -1.35 -5.91 3.70
N PRO A 58 -1.38 -5.43 4.95
CA PRO A 58 -0.29 -4.65 5.50
C PRO A 58 1.00 -5.48 5.54
N ARG A 59 2.13 -4.81 5.29
CA ARG A 59 3.44 -5.45 5.21
C ARG A 59 4.53 -4.70 5.97
N ASN A 60 5.67 -5.35 6.12
CA ASN A 60 6.86 -4.70 6.65
C ASN A 60 7.62 -3.97 5.52
N PHE A 61 8.35 -2.92 5.89
CA PHE A 61 9.19 -2.14 5.01
C PHE A 61 10.57 -1.99 5.64
N THR A 62 11.62 -2.09 4.83
CA THR A 62 12.93 -1.51 5.18
C THR A 62 12.97 -0.05 4.72
N MET A 63 13.90 0.74 5.25
CA MET A 63 14.11 2.12 4.77
C MET A 63 14.45 2.15 3.28
N GLU A 64 15.26 1.20 2.81
CA GLU A 64 15.63 1.11 1.40
C GLU A 64 14.43 0.80 0.50
N GLN A 65 13.51 -0.05 0.96
CA GLN A 65 12.27 -0.33 0.22
C GLN A 65 11.32 0.87 0.23
N LEU A 66 11.25 1.62 1.34
CA LEU A 66 10.37 2.78 1.44
C LEU A 66 10.77 3.88 0.45
N LYS A 67 12.08 4.09 0.25
CA LYS A 67 12.63 5.07 -0.70
C LYS A 67 12.21 4.89 -2.15
N TYR A 68 11.74 3.69 -2.52
CA TYR A 68 11.20 3.48 -3.86
C TYR A 68 9.88 4.21 -4.09
N PHE A 69 9.10 4.47 -3.03
CA PHE A 69 7.77 5.08 -3.08
C PHE A 69 7.84 6.61 -2.89
N ASP A 70 8.57 7.27 -3.79
CA ASP A 70 8.84 8.71 -3.74
C ASP A 70 7.95 9.55 -4.66
N GLY A 71 7.00 8.92 -5.37
CA GLY A 71 6.15 9.61 -6.34
C GLY A 71 6.78 9.89 -7.70
N THR A 72 8.07 9.58 -7.89
CA THR A 72 8.75 9.80 -9.19
C THR A 72 8.32 8.76 -10.22
N LYS A 73 8.61 9.00 -11.50
CA LYS A 73 8.30 8.03 -12.56
C LYS A 73 9.03 6.71 -12.37
N ASP A 74 8.34 5.60 -12.57
CA ASP A 74 8.95 4.28 -12.64
C ASP A 74 9.67 4.09 -13.97
N GLU A 75 10.93 3.66 -13.89
CA GLU A 75 11.80 3.48 -15.06
C GLU A 75 11.30 2.39 -16.02
N LYS A 76 10.42 1.49 -15.57
CA LYS A 76 9.94 0.35 -16.37
C LYS A 76 8.55 0.58 -16.95
N SER A 77 7.64 1.23 -16.21
CA SER A 77 6.27 1.46 -16.67
C SER A 77 6.01 2.87 -17.20
N ASP A 78 6.91 3.84 -16.98
CA ASP A 78 6.70 5.28 -17.27
C ASP A 78 5.50 5.91 -16.53
N GLU A 79 4.96 5.22 -15.54
CA GLU A 79 3.89 5.68 -14.65
C GLU A 79 4.49 6.30 -13.36
N ASP A 80 3.76 7.24 -12.74
CA ASP A 80 4.15 7.79 -11.44
C ASP A 80 4.10 6.67 -10.38
N LYS A 81 5.18 6.51 -9.61
CA LYS A 81 5.16 5.62 -8.44
C LYS A 81 4.19 6.17 -7.39
N PRO A 82 3.67 5.33 -6.47
CA PRO A 82 2.96 5.84 -5.31
C PRO A 82 3.90 6.63 -4.39
N VAL A 83 3.32 7.48 -3.53
CA VAL A 83 4.05 8.26 -2.53
C VAL A 83 3.77 7.69 -1.15
N TYR A 84 4.75 7.04 -0.54
CA TYR A 84 4.65 6.56 0.83
C TYR A 84 5.56 7.36 1.73
N LEU A 85 5.17 7.52 3.00
CA LEU A 85 6.05 8.05 4.03
C LEU A 85 5.79 7.32 5.34
N SER A 86 6.75 7.36 6.26
CA SER A 86 6.58 6.79 7.58
C SER A 86 6.54 7.86 8.67
N VAL A 87 5.64 7.69 9.64
CA VAL A 87 5.57 8.53 10.85
C VAL A 87 5.57 7.61 12.05
N ASN A 88 6.61 7.70 12.87
CA ASN A 88 6.83 6.83 14.05
C ASN A 88 6.73 5.34 13.69
N GLY A 89 7.34 4.98 12.56
CA GLY A 89 7.39 3.62 12.04
C GLY A 89 6.08 3.12 11.41
N GLN A 90 4.99 3.89 11.42
CA GLN A 90 3.77 3.56 10.67
C GLN A 90 3.91 4.07 9.24
N VAL A 91 3.65 3.24 8.23
CA VAL A 91 3.78 3.60 6.81
C VAL A 91 2.41 3.96 6.25
N PHE A 92 2.30 5.18 5.72
CA PHE A 92 1.09 5.73 5.12
C PHE A 92 1.25 5.86 3.61
N ASP A 93 0.19 5.53 2.88
CA ASP A 93 0.03 5.85 1.48
C ASP A 93 -0.53 7.26 1.32
N VAL A 94 0.33 8.21 0.96
CA VAL A 94 -0.03 9.62 0.77
C VAL A 94 -0.14 9.99 -0.70
N THR A 95 -0.38 9.00 -1.58
CA THR A 95 -0.49 9.21 -3.03
C THR A 95 -1.62 10.19 -3.38
N ASP A 96 -2.75 10.16 -2.66
CA ASP A 96 -3.84 11.14 -2.82
C ASP A 96 -3.41 12.58 -2.46
N GLY A 97 -2.32 12.71 -1.69
CA GLY A 97 -1.69 13.97 -1.33
C GLY A 97 -0.49 14.33 -2.19
N LYS A 98 -0.36 13.82 -3.42
CA LYS A 98 0.85 14.06 -4.25
C LYS A 98 1.14 15.53 -4.53
N ASP A 99 0.15 16.42 -4.50
CA ASP A 99 0.37 17.87 -4.62
C ASP A 99 1.24 18.43 -3.47
N PHE A 100 1.27 17.73 -2.33
CA PHE A 100 2.07 18.08 -1.15
C PHE A 100 3.35 17.29 -1.07
N TYR A 101 3.26 15.96 -1.20
CA TYR A 101 4.35 15.02 -0.92
C TYR A 101 5.00 14.45 -2.18
N GLY A 102 4.36 14.58 -3.35
CA GLY A 102 4.91 14.09 -4.61
C GLY A 102 6.04 14.98 -5.13
N PRO A 103 6.60 14.62 -6.29
CA PRO A 103 7.59 15.45 -6.97
C PRO A 103 7.02 16.85 -7.18
N ASP A 104 7.83 17.88 -6.89
CA ASP A 104 7.47 19.31 -6.95
C ASP A 104 6.55 19.84 -5.83
N GLY A 105 6.11 18.98 -4.90
CA GLY A 105 5.35 19.39 -3.72
C GLY A 105 6.23 20.06 -2.64
N PRO A 106 5.66 20.94 -1.79
CA PRO A 106 6.39 21.61 -0.72
C PRO A 106 6.95 20.67 0.37
N TYR A 107 6.43 19.45 0.47
CA TYR A 107 6.83 18.41 1.42
C TYR A 107 7.43 17.18 0.70
N SER A 108 7.94 17.35 -0.52
CA SER A 108 8.49 16.25 -1.32
C SER A 108 9.70 15.57 -0.69
N ASN A 109 10.41 16.25 0.22
CA ASN A 109 11.53 15.69 0.98
C ASN A 109 11.11 14.55 1.92
N PHE A 110 9.82 14.43 2.24
CA PHE A 110 9.28 13.35 3.09
C PHE A 110 8.92 12.09 2.31
N ALA A 111 8.83 12.17 0.98
CA ALA A 111 8.49 11.05 0.11
C ALA A 111 9.54 9.93 0.22
N GLY A 112 9.11 8.73 0.58
CA GLY A 112 9.96 7.56 0.73
C GLY A 112 10.79 7.52 2.02
N HIS A 113 10.51 8.37 3.01
CA HIS A 113 11.31 8.53 4.22
C HIS A 113 10.53 8.30 5.52
N GLU A 114 11.25 7.97 6.60
CA GLU A 114 10.73 8.16 7.96
C GLU A 114 10.84 9.64 8.32
N CYS A 115 9.72 10.24 8.74
CA CYS A 115 9.58 11.68 8.94
C CYS A 115 9.15 12.05 10.37
N GLY A 116 9.09 11.11 11.31
CA GLY A 116 8.56 11.32 12.65
C GLY A 116 9.32 12.40 13.41
N VAL A 117 10.66 12.35 13.45
CA VAL A 117 11.48 13.38 14.11
C VAL A 117 11.33 14.74 13.40
N ALA A 118 11.37 14.75 12.07
CA ALA A 118 11.21 15.96 11.27
C ALA A 118 9.85 16.65 11.54
N LEU A 119 8.76 15.89 11.54
CA LEU A 119 7.42 16.38 11.82
C LEU A 119 7.25 16.86 13.27
N ALA A 120 7.80 16.12 14.24
CA ALA A 120 7.77 16.49 15.65
C ALA A 120 8.47 17.83 15.93
N LYS A 121 9.59 18.07 15.23
CA LYS A 121 10.39 19.29 15.34
C LYS A 121 9.97 20.40 14.36
N MET A 122 9.01 20.15 13.49
CA MET A 122 8.61 21.04 12.40
C MET A 122 9.80 21.45 11.50
N SER A 123 10.71 20.51 11.25
CA SER A 123 11.93 20.71 10.49
C SER A 123 11.83 20.03 9.11
N PHE A 124 12.48 20.65 8.11
CA PHE A 124 12.67 20.10 6.77
C PHE A 124 14.11 19.60 6.55
N ASP A 125 14.93 19.63 7.60
CA ASP A 125 16.33 19.26 7.52
C ASP A 125 16.46 17.75 7.31
N THR A 126 17.25 17.35 6.32
CA THR A 126 17.45 15.95 5.95
C THR A 126 18.10 15.12 7.07
N GLU A 127 18.74 15.77 8.04
CA GLU A 127 19.32 15.11 9.21
C GLU A 127 18.27 14.57 10.18
N HIS A 128 17.03 15.07 10.11
CA HIS A 128 15.90 14.60 10.91
C HIS A 128 15.05 13.54 10.19
N LEU A 129 15.43 13.15 8.96
CA LEU A 129 14.79 12.09 8.21
C LEU A 129 15.45 10.74 8.49
N ASP A 130 14.69 9.66 8.32
CA ASP A 130 15.12 8.29 8.51
C ASP A 130 15.58 7.98 9.97
N ASP A 131 15.18 8.81 10.95
CA ASP A 131 15.54 8.68 12.37
C ASP A 131 14.40 8.10 13.23
N LEU A 132 14.13 6.82 13.04
CA LEU A 132 13.09 6.12 13.81
C LEU A 132 13.45 5.99 15.30
N GLU A 133 14.73 5.84 15.64
CA GLU A 133 15.18 5.75 17.04
C GLU A 133 15.00 7.10 17.76
N GLY A 134 15.25 8.20 17.04
CA GLY A 134 15.01 9.55 17.52
C GLY A 134 13.56 9.79 17.94
N CYS A 135 12.58 9.20 17.25
CA CYS A 135 11.15 9.29 17.62
C CYS A 135 10.90 8.83 19.07
N ALA A 136 11.57 7.77 19.51
CA ALA A 136 11.46 7.27 20.88
C ALA A 136 12.18 8.20 21.90
N ALA A 137 13.24 8.88 21.47
CA ALA A 137 14.04 9.79 22.28
C ALA A 137 13.49 11.23 22.39
N LEU A 138 12.42 11.56 21.67
CA LEU A 138 11.82 12.90 21.69
C LEU A 138 11.36 13.32 23.10
N PRO A 139 11.51 14.60 23.47
CA PRO A 139 10.94 15.16 24.69
C PRO A 139 9.39 15.13 24.64
N PRO A 140 8.70 15.18 25.79
CA PRO A 140 7.24 15.04 25.84
C PRO A 140 6.45 16.04 24.97
N SER A 141 6.95 17.28 24.82
CA SER A 141 6.31 18.28 23.96
C SER A 141 6.37 17.90 22.48
N GLU A 142 7.53 17.45 22.00
CA GLU A 142 7.71 17.02 20.61
C GLU A 142 6.98 15.70 20.33
N LYS A 143 6.88 14.81 21.34
CA LYS A 143 6.03 13.61 21.24
C LYS A 143 4.55 13.95 21.07
N CYS A 144 4.04 14.97 21.76
CA CYS A 144 2.67 15.43 21.59
C CYS A 144 2.42 15.96 20.18
N GLU A 145 3.37 16.70 19.59
CA GLU A 145 3.29 17.14 18.19
C GLU A 145 3.31 15.95 17.22
N LEU A 146 4.19 14.97 17.45
CA LEU A 146 4.25 13.74 16.65
C LEU A 146 2.93 12.97 16.70
N GLU A 147 2.35 12.79 17.88
CA GLU A 147 1.04 12.16 18.07
C GLU A 147 -0.05 12.93 17.33
N GLY A 148 -0.05 14.26 17.40
CA GLY A 148 -0.97 15.11 16.65
C GLY A 148 -0.82 14.96 15.12
N TRP A 149 0.39 14.74 14.61
CA TRP A 149 0.60 14.41 13.20
C TRP A 149 0.05 13.03 12.83
N ILE A 150 0.28 12.02 13.66
CA ILE A 150 -0.29 10.67 13.44
C ILE A 150 -1.83 10.75 13.41
N GLU A 151 -2.44 11.51 14.31
CA GLU A 151 -3.88 11.75 14.31
C GLU A 151 -4.36 12.45 13.03
N LYS A 152 -3.63 13.48 12.56
CA LYS A 152 -3.94 14.15 11.28
C LYS A 152 -3.97 13.16 10.11
N PHE A 153 -2.96 12.30 10.01
CA PHE A 153 -2.83 11.30 8.95
C PHE A 153 -3.81 10.14 9.07
N THR A 154 -4.33 9.88 10.27
CA THR A 154 -5.27 8.78 10.51
C THR A 154 -6.73 9.23 10.41
N TYR A 155 -7.06 10.42 10.90
CA TYR A 155 -8.44 10.85 11.11
C TYR A 155 -8.86 12.09 10.31
N TYR A 156 -7.98 13.05 10.09
CA TYR A 156 -8.33 14.31 9.41
C TYR A 156 -8.10 14.24 7.89
N ARG A 157 -7.03 13.56 7.50
CA ARG A 157 -6.67 13.17 6.12
C ARG A 157 -6.39 11.67 6.17
N PRO A 158 -7.44 10.82 6.14
CA PRO A 158 -7.32 9.39 6.43
C PRO A 158 -6.55 8.68 5.31
N TYR A 159 -5.22 8.72 5.40
CA TYR A 159 -4.34 8.04 4.47
C TYR A 159 -4.31 6.54 4.77
N PRO A 160 -4.40 5.66 3.76
CA PRO A 160 -4.31 4.22 3.97
C PRO A 160 -3.01 3.81 4.66
N ILE A 161 -3.10 2.95 5.68
CA ILE A 161 -1.93 2.42 6.38
C ILE A 161 -1.46 1.17 5.64
N LYS A 162 -0.26 1.21 5.05
CA LYS A 162 0.31 0.08 4.29
C LYS A 162 1.15 -0.85 5.14
N GLY A 163 1.49 -0.44 6.36
CA GLY A 163 2.14 -1.31 7.35
C GLY A 163 3.14 -0.56 8.23
N ARG A 164 4.31 -1.18 8.44
CA ARG A 164 5.31 -0.70 9.41
C ARG A 164 6.73 -0.71 8.83
N LEU A 165 7.50 0.29 9.20
CA LEU A 165 8.93 0.40 8.92
C LEU A 165 9.70 -0.31 10.02
N VAL A 166 10.57 -1.26 9.64
CA VAL A 166 11.45 -1.98 10.55
C VAL A 166 12.89 -1.51 10.31
N PRO A 167 13.60 -1.02 11.33
CA PRO A 167 14.93 -0.46 11.16
C PRO A 167 15.99 -1.55 10.98
N ASP A 168 17.02 -1.23 10.20
CA ASP A 168 18.19 -2.08 9.97
C ASP A 168 18.87 -2.56 11.26
N ALA A 169 18.83 -1.76 12.32
CA ALA A 169 19.40 -2.11 13.62
C ALA A 169 18.75 -3.37 14.23
N VAL A 170 17.48 -3.61 13.92
CA VAL A 170 16.74 -4.82 14.33
C VAL A 170 17.04 -5.98 13.37
N LEU A 171 17.21 -5.70 12.07
CA LEU A 171 17.35 -6.74 11.04
C LEU A 171 18.78 -7.30 10.92
N LYS A 172 19.81 -6.45 10.98
CA LYS A 172 21.22 -6.85 10.77
C LYS A 172 21.66 -7.97 11.73
N PRO A 173 21.36 -7.93 13.04
CA PRO A 173 21.71 -9.01 13.95
C PRO A 173 21.04 -10.36 13.63
N LEU A 174 19.91 -10.35 12.92
CA LEU A 174 19.19 -11.57 12.58
C LEU A 174 19.92 -12.36 11.49
N ALA A 175 20.61 -11.69 10.56
CA ALA A 175 21.26 -12.32 9.42
C ALA A 175 22.31 -13.40 9.79
N ASP A 176 22.91 -13.30 10.96
CA ASP A 176 23.97 -14.21 11.43
C ASP A 176 23.43 -15.45 12.17
N ARG A 177 22.12 -15.53 12.38
CA ARG A 177 21.50 -16.67 13.08
C ARG A 177 21.51 -17.91 12.20
N GLU A 178 21.77 -19.07 12.79
CA GLU A 178 21.47 -20.36 12.15
C GLU A 178 20.06 -20.79 12.55
N LEU A 179 19.21 -21.07 11.57
CA LEU A 179 17.82 -21.45 11.79
C LEU A 179 17.59 -22.90 11.37
N SER A 180 17.01 -23.70 12.28
CA SER A 180 16.60 -25.08 11.98
C SER A 180 15.26 -25.12 11.24
N LYS A 181 14.95 -26.25 10.59
CA LYS A 181 13.68 -26.43 9.88
C LYS A 181 12.46 -26.22 10.78
N GLU A 182 12.54 -26.68 12.02
CA GLU A 182 11.49 -26.53 13.03
C GLU A 182 11.32 -25.07 13.47
N GLU A 183 12.39 -24.27 13.43
CA GLU A 183 12.32 -22.84 13.72
C GLU A 183 11.75 -22.05 12.54
N LEU A 184 12.09 -22.41 11.30
CA LEU A 184 11.48 -21.80 10.11
C LEU A 184 9.96 -22.04 10.11
N ALA A 185 9.52 -23.26 10.40
CA ALA A 185 8.11 -23.63 10.38
C ALA A 185 7.22 -22.81 11.34
N LYS A 186 7.81 -22.22 12.39
CA LYS A 186 7.11 -21.32 13.33
C LYS A 186 6.81 -19.94 12.74
N HIS A 187 7.44 -19.56 11.64
CA HIS A 187 7.35 -18.23 11.03
C HIS A 187 6.80 -18.37 9.60
N ASN A 188 5.56 -18.83 9.49
CA ASN A 188 4.88 -19.09 8.21
C ASN A 188 3.80 -18.04 7.88
N GLY A 189 3.72 -16.96 8.66
CA GLY A 189 2.71 -15.91 8.47
C GLY A 189 1.30 -16.27 8.97
N SER A 190 1.11 -17.40 9.67
CA SER A 190 -0.21 -17.70 10.24
C SER A 190 -0.57 -16.73 11.36
N GLN A 191 -1.88 -16.59 11.62
CA GLN A 191 -2.43 -15.78 12.72
C GLN A 191 -1.95 -16.23 14.11
N GLU A 192 -1.46 -17.46 14.24
CA GLU A 192 -0.90 -17.98 15.51
C GLU A 192 0.53 -17.50 15.75
N THR A 193 1.20 -16.99 14.73
CA THR A 193 2.56 -16.46 14.84
C THR A 193 2.52 -15.12 15.56
N LYS A 194 3.24 -15.02 16.69
CA LYS A 194 3.37 -13.76 17.42
C LYS A 194 4.03 -12.71 16.53
N ILE A 195 3.34 -11.60 16.30
CA ILE A 195 3.89 -10.43 15.59
C ILE A 195 4.96 -9.78 16.49
N PRO A 196 6.23 -9.67 16.05
CA PRO A 196 7.25 -8.96 16.78
C PRO A 196 6.91 -7.48 16.96
N GLU A 197 7.46 -6.85 18.00
CA GLU A 197 7.30 -5.40 18.18
C GLU A 197 7.87 -4.64 16.98
N GLY A 198 7.13 -3.64 16.49
CA GLY A 198 7.49 -2.88 15.29
C GLY A 198 7.08 -3.51 13.96
N TYR A 199 6.63 -4.77 13.94
CA TYR A 199 6.15 -5.41 12.71
C TYR A 199 4.66 -5.10 12.48
N ALA A 200 4.26 -4.98 11.21
CA ALA A 200 2.86 -4.86 10.80
C ALA A 200 2.16 -6.21 10.66
N THR A 201 2.92 -7.24 10.30
CA THR A 201 2.42 -8.58 10.03
C THR A 201 3.39 -9.62 10.56
N ALA A 202 2.90 -10.84 10.76
CA ALA A 202 3.71 -11.95 11.20
C ALA A 202 4.86 -12.22 10.21
N PRO A 203 6.08 -12.51 10.71
CA PRO A 203 7.21 -12.84 9.86
C PRO A 203 6.92 -14.10 9.04
N ILE A 204 7.38 -14.09 7.80
CA ILE A 204 7.24 -15.20 6.86
C ILE A 204 8.65 -15.56 6.41
N TYR A 205 9.20 -16.64 6.96
CA TYR A 205 10.54 -17.07 6.62
C TYR A 205 10.51 -18.02 5.44
N LEU A 206 11.41 -17.80 4.48
CA LEU A 206 11.58 -18.64 3.32
C LEU A 206 13.06 -18.90 3.12
N GLY A 207 13.45 -20.18 3.20
CA GLY A 207 14.80 -20.64 2.91
C GLY A 207 15.03 -20.78 1.42
N ALA A 208 16.13 -20.23 0.91
CA ALA A 208 16.58 -20.42 -0.46
C ALA A 208 18.12 -20.43 -0.50
N GLY A 209 18.68 -21.56 -0.94
CA GLY A 209 20.12 -21.83 -0.95
C GLY A 209 20.67 -22.08 0.45
N ASP A 210 21.43 -21.11 0.97
CA ASP A 210 21.98 -21.10 2.33
C ASP A 210 21.34 -20.03 3.22
N LYS A 211 20.50 -19.15 2.64
CA LYS A 211 19.94 -17.98 3.31
C LYS A 211 18.46 -18.18 3.65
N VAL A 212 18.03 -17.52 4.71
CA VAL A 212 16.63 -17.39 5.09
C VAL A 212 16.21 -15.95 4.92
N TYR A 213 15.19 -15.73 4.10
CA TYR A 213 14.63 -14.41 3.81
C TYR A 213 13.34 -14.21 4.60
N ASP A 214 13.13 -13.00 5.11
CA ASP A 214 11.81 -12.60 5.64
C ASP A 214 10.99 -11.95 4.52
N VAL A 215 10.11 -12.75 3.93
CA VAL A 215 9.27 -12.33 2.81
C VAL A 215 8.02 -11.56 3.28
N SER A 216 7.85 -11.31 4.59
CA SER A 216 6.81 -10.40 5.08
C SER A 216 7.02 -8.94 4.63
N PHE A 217 8.20 -8.61 4.11
CA PHE A 217 8.60 -7.28 3.63
C PHE A 217 8.14 -6.93 2.21
N GLY A 218 7.08 -7.57 1.70
CA GLY A 218 6.60 -7.37 0.31
C GLY A 218 6.06 -8.63 -0.36
N GLY A 219 6.21 -9.78 0.28
CA GLY A 219 5.77 -11.08 -0.21
C GLY A 219 4.46 -11.58 0.41
N VAL A 220 3.78 -10.80 1.25
CA VAL A 220 2.58 -11.25 2.00
C VAL A 220 1.47 -11.75 1.07
N THR A 221 1.22 -11.06 -0.05
CA THR A 221 0.24 -11.47 -1.06
C THR A 221 0.60 -12.78 -1.77
N PHE A 222 1.87 -13.16 -1.79
CA PHE A 222 2.35 -14.38 -2.46
C PHE A 222 2.52 -15.56 -1.50
N TYR A 223 3.11 -15.32 -0.33
CA TYR A 223 3.54 -16.35 0.62
C TYR A 223 2.73 -16.35 1.92
N GLY A 224 1.88 -15.36 2.15
CA GLY A 224 0.94 -15.37 3.27
C GLY A 224 -0.10 -16.47 3.12
N PRO A 225 -0.94 -16.72 4.13
CA PRO A 225 -1.89 -17.85 4.16
C PRO A 225 -2.81 -17.95 2.93
N GLU A 226 -3.23 -16.80 2.39
CA GLU A 226 -4.11 -16.69 1.21
C GLU A 226 -3.32 -16.67 -0.12
N GLY A 227 -1.99 -16.62 -0.07
CA GLY A 227 -1.13 -16.48 -1.24
C GLY A 227 -0.93 -17.79 -2.01
N GLY A 228 -0.72 -17.71 -3.33
CA GLY A 228 -0.51 -18.90 -4.18
C GLY A 228 0.74 -19.72 -3.85
N TYR A 229 1.74 -19.09 -3.23
CA TYR A 229 3.02 -19.69 -2.83
C TYR A 229 3.14 -19.97 -1.33
N HIS A 230 2.03 -19.93 -0.57
CA HIS A 230 2.00 -20.18 0.88
C HIS A 230 2.65 -21.51 1.30
N ARG A 231 2.70 -22.52 0.41
CA ARG A 231 3.33 -23.82 0.68
C ARG A 231 4.82 -23.72 1.00
N PHE A 232 5.48 -22.65 0.56
CA PHE A 232 6.90 -22.38 0.81
C PHE A 232 7.13 -21.60 2.11
N ALA A 233 6.09 -21.05 2.73
CA ALA A 233 6.20 -20.29 3.96
C ALA A 233 6.65 -21.19 5.12
N GLY A 234 7.70 -20.74 5.83
CA GLY A 234 8.31 -21.46 6.93
C GLY A 234 9.13 -22.69 6.51
N LYS A 235 9.57 -22.78 5.25
CA LYS A 235 10.30 -23.95 4.74
C LYS A 235 11.57 -23.56 4.00
N ASP A 236 12.45 -24.54 3.83
CA ASP A 236 13.53 -24.47 2.84
C ASP A 236 12.96 -24.83 1.46
N ALA A 237 12.66 -23.80 0.68
CA ALA A 237 12.06 -23.93 -0.63
C ALA A 237 13.11 -24.12 -1.75
N SER A 238 14.39 -24.33 -1.42
CA SER A 238 15.48 -24.39 -2.40
C SER A 238 15.21 -25.39 -3.53
N ARG A 239 14.82 -26.61 -3.18
CA ARG A 239 14.53 -27.68 -4.15
C ARG A 239 13.28 -27.37 -4.97
N ALA A 240 12.19 -26.99 -4.30
CA ALA A 240 10.92 -26.65 -4.94
C ALA A 240 11.08 -25.50 -5.94
N LEU A 241 11.84 -24.45 -5.59
CA LEU A 241 12.16 -23.32 -6.47
C LEU A 241 13.01 -23.75 -7.66
N ALA A 242 14.04 -24.56 -7.42
CA ALA A 242 14.93 -25.07 -8.47
C ALA A 242 14.20 -25.93 -9.51
N LYS A 243 13.22 -26.73 -9.05
CA LYS A 243 12.39 -27.60 -9.89
C LYS A 243 11.13 -26.92 -10.42
N MET A 244 10.82 -25.70 -9.94
CA MET A 244 9.55 -25.01 -10.19
C MET A 244 8.34 -25.89 -9.87
N SER A 245 8.40 -26.58 -8.73
CA SER A 245 7.45 -27.60 -8.32
C SER A 245 6.70 -27.18 -7.06
N PHE A 246 5.40 -27.47 -7.03
CA PHE A 246 4.56 -27.32 -5.83
C PHE A 246 4.25 -28.66 -5.16
N GLU A 247 4.83 -29.75 -5.68
CA GLU A 247 4.59 -31.09 -5.17
C GLU A 247 5.18 -31.25 -3.76
N PRO A 248 4.45 -31.87 -2.80
CA PRO A 248 4.90 -32.00 -1.42
C PRO A 248 6.28 -32.65 -1.28
N GLU A 249 6.62 -33.60 -2.15
CA GLU A 249 7.91 -34.30 -2.14
C GLU A 249 9.09 -33.35 -2.43
N ASP A 250 8.86 -32.31 -3.22
CA ASP A 250 9.87 -31.30 -3.53
C ASP A 250 9.89 -30.15 -2.53
N VAL A 251 8.76 -29.87 -1.87
CA VAL A 251 8.64 -28.82 -0.85
C VAL A 251 9.20 -29.27 0.51
N GLU A 252 9.03 -30.53 0.87
CA GLU A 252 9.55 -31.08 2.14
C GLU A 252 11.02 -31.50 2.05
N ASN A 253 11.53 -31.75 0.84
CA ASN A 253 12.89 -32.21 0.63
C ASN A 253 13.87 -31.04 0.46
N THR A 254 14.82 -30.95 1.39
CA THR A 254 15.83 -29.87 1.44
C THR A 254 17.14 -30.24 0.75
N SER A 255 17.32 -31.47 0.27
CA SER A 255 18.52 -31.85 -0.47
C SER A 255 18.48 -31.24 -1.87
N ILE A 256 19.61 -30.66 -2.24
CA ILE A 256 19.88 -30.05 -3.55
C ILE A 256 20.98 -30.80 -4.31
N ASP A 257 21.43 -31.94 -3.80
CA ASP A 257 22.62 -32.65 -4.28
C ASP A 257 22.37 -33.34 -5.61
N ASP A 258 21.13 -33.77 -5.85
CA ASP A 258 20.65 -34.43 -7.06
C ASP A 258 20.19 -33.44 -8.15
N LEU A 259 20.28 -32.13 -7.91
CA LEU A 259 19.87 -31.12 -8.87
C LEU A 259 20.85 -31.01 -10.04
N GLU A 260 20.29 -30.95 -11.25
CA GLU A 260 21.02 -30.66 -12.47
C GLU A 260 21.54 -29.21 -12.50
N ASP A 261 22.59 -28.94 -13.28
CA ASP A 261 23.18 -27.59 -13.39
C ASP A 261 22.17 -26.53 -13.84
N LYS A 262 21.17 -26.91 -14.65
CA LYS A 262 20.09 -26.00 -15.06
C LYS A 262 19.20 -25.62 -13.88
N GLN A 263 18.86 -26.58 -13.01
CA GLN A 263 18.02 -26.36 -11.83
C GLN A 263 18.76 -25.51 -10.79
N LYS A 264 20.08 -25.71 -10.64
CA LYS A 264 20.92 -24.86 -9.79
C LYS A 264 20.93 -23.41 -10.25
N LYS A 265 21.02 -23.16 -11.56
CA LYS A 265 20.89 -21.79 -12.11
C LYS A 265 19.53 -21.15 -11.83
N ILE A 266 18.45 -21.91 -11.96
CA ILE A 266 17.10 -21.42 -11.61
C ILE A 266 17.04 -21.02 -10.13
N LEU A 267 17.64 -21.82 -9.23
CA LEU A 267 17.74 -21.47 -7.82
C LEU A 267 18.53 -20.17 -7.59
N ASP A 268 19.67 -20.00 -8.26
CA ASP A 268 20.48 -18.77 -8.18
C ASP A 268 19.69 -17.54 -8.65
N ASP A 269 18.89 -17.67 -9.72
CA ASP A 269 18.02 -16.61 -10.22
C ASP A 269 16.91 -16.23 -9.21
N TRP A 270 16.37 -17.22 -8.49
CA TRP A 270 15.42 -16.99 -7.40
C TRP A 270 16.07 -16.30 -6.21
N ILE A 271 17.27 -16.73 -5.81
CA ILE A 271 18.07 -16.09 -4.75
C ILE A 271 18.34 -14.62 -5.11
N ALA A 272 18.72 -14.34 -6.36
CA ALA A 272 18.89 -12.98 -6.85
C ALA A 272 17.57 -12.20 -6.87
N THR A 273 16.45 -12.85 -7.17
CA THR A 273 15.13 -12.21 -7.14
C THR A 273 14.75 -11.81 -5.71
N PHE A 274 14.95 -12.65 -4.71
CA PHE A 274 14.66 -12.32 -3.31
C PHE A 274 15.60 -11.25 -2.75
N GLY A 275 16.91 -11.43 -2.93
CA GLY A 275 17.91 -10.53 -2.34
C GLY A 275 18.07 -9.19 -3.08
N VAL A 276 17.99 -9.18 -4.41
CA VAL A 276 18.33 -8.00 -5.23
C VAL A 276 17.08 -7.31 -5.78
N LYS A 277 16.17 -8.07 -6.40
CA LYS A 277 14.98 -7.47 -7.05
C LYS A 277 13.92 -7.08 -6.05
N LYS A 278 13.65 -7.94 -5.06
CA LYS A 278 12.63 -7.72 -4.02
C LYS A 278 13.22 -7.14 -2.73
N LYS A 279 14.54 -7.27 -2.54
CA LYS A 279 15.28 -6.75 -1.39
C LYS A 279 14.71 -7.22 -0.05
N TYR A 280 14.33 -8.50 0.02
CA TYR A 280 13.88 -9.07 1.29
C TYR A 280 15.06 -9.17 2.25
N PRO A 281 14.89 -8.77 3.52
CA PRO A 281 15.96 -8.87 4.50
C PRO A 281 16.29 -10.33 4.79
N VAL A 282 17.59 -10.59 4.96
CA VAL A 282 18.10 -11.90 5.37
C VAL A 282 18.05 -11.97 6.89
N VAL A 283 17.38 -12.99 7.42
CA VAL A 283 17.13 -13.18 8.87
C VAL A 283 17.83 -14.41 9.43
N GLY A 284 18.74 -14.99 8.66
CA GLY A 284 19.60 -16.08 9.09
C GLY A 284 20.11 -16.92 7.93
N LYS A 285 20.82 -17.98 8.30
CA LYS A 285 21.27 -19.05 7.42
C LYS A 285 20.56 -20.35 7.77
N LEU A 286 20.33 -21.18 6.77
CA LEU A 286 19.77 -22.51 6.97
C LEU A 286 20.78 -23.40 7.67
N LYS A 287 20.37 -23.99 8.79
CA LYS A 287 21.13 -25.04 9.45
C LYS A 287 20.99 -26.34 8.65
N LYS A 288 22.06 -26.73 7.96
CA LYS A 288 22.12 -27.93 7.11
C LYS A 288 22.43 -29.19 7.92
#